data_AF-A0A267MI20-F1
#
_entry.id   AF-A0A267MI20-F1
#
_cell.length_a   1.000
_cell.length_b   1.000
_cell.length_c   1.000
_cell.angle_alpha   90.00
_cell.angle_beta   90.00
_cell.angle_gamma   90.00
#
_symmetry.space_group_name_H-M   'P 1'
#
loop_
_entity.id
_entity.type
_entity.pdbx_description
1 polymer ?
#
loop_
_entity_poly.entity_id
_entity_poly.type
_entity_poly.pdbx_seq_one_letter_code
_entity_poly.pdbx_strand_id
1 'polypeptide(L)'
;MDFYTESLLNIPEEISEVPFTKMEERIKEELKEDFMKLKERVGEKYFEKYFNSLIRINKHEKDLLIITSSESYRSIIMREFFNHIKEVFNVNNIIIAKQ
;
A
#
# COMPACT_ATOMS: atom_id res chain seq x y z
N MET A 1 -45.01 -15.74 -10.36
CA MET A 1 -44.90 -15.15 -9.00
C MET A 1 -44.56 -16.35 -8.14
N ASP A 2 -43.32 -16.56 -7.74
CA ASP A 2 -42.50 -15.59 -7.00
C ASP A 2 -41.09 -15.38 -7.54
N PHE A 3 -40.67 -14.13 -7.37
CA PHE A 3 -39.39 -13.54 -7.72
C PHE A 3 -38.31 -13.94 -6.69
N TYR A 4 -37.09 -14.17 -7.18
CA TYR A 4 -35.80 -13.89 -6.54
C TYR A 4 -35.77 -13.70 -5.02
N THR A 5 -35.37 -14.74 -4.27
CA THR A 5 -34.84 -14.53 -2.91
C THR A 5 -33.71 -15.51 -2.57
N GLU A 6 -32.78 -15.75 -3.49
CA GLU A 6 -31.45 -16.19 -3.07
C GLU A 6 -30.59 -14.94 -2.88
N SER A 7 -30.50 -14.50 -1.63
CA SER A 7 -29.57 -13.46 -1.20
C SER A 7 -28.15 -13.88 -1.56
N LEU A 8 -27.62 -13.34 -2.67
CA LEU A 8 -26.26 -13.57 -3.18
C LEU A 8 -25.15 -12.94 -2.31
N LEU A 9 -25.45 -12.59 -1.07
CA LEU A 9 -24.48 -12.01 -0.14
C LEU A 9 -24.22 -13.01 0.99
N ASN A 10 -23.16 -13.78 0.82
CA ASN A 10 -22.49 -14.49 1.89
C ASN A 10 -21.81 -13.42 2.78
N ILE A 11 -22.61 -12.69 3.56
CA ILE A 11 -22.11 -11.71 4.52
C ILE A 11 -21.48 -12.52 5.65
N PRO A 12 -20.18 -12.36 5.94
CA PRO A 12 -19.56 -13.02 7.08
C PRO A 12 -20.33 -12.64 8.36
N GLU A 13 -20.69 -13.62 9.19
CA GLU A 13 -21.44 -13.40 10.44
C GLU A 13 -20.71 -12.47 11.43
N GLU A 14 -19.39 -12.30 11.28
CA GLU A 14 -18.58 -11.40 12.09
C GLU A 14 -17.82 -10.38 11.23
N ILE A 15 -18.16 -9.11 11.40
CA ILE A 15 -17.35 -7.98 10.95
C ILE A 15 -16.33 -7.71 12.06
N SER A 16 -15.07 -8.07 11.86
CA SER A 16 -13.99 -7.71 12.78
C SER A 16 -13.34 -6.40 12.36
N GLU A 17 -13.39 -5.37 13.20
CA GLU A 17 -12.57 -4.18 13.03
C GLU A 17 -11.12 -4.51 13.39
N VAL A 18 -10.23 -4.49 12.39
CA VAL A 18 -8.79 -4.59 12.61
C VAL A 18 -8.24 -3.18 12.79
N PRO A 19 -7.57 -2.87 13.92
CA PRO A 19 -6.94 -1.56 14.11
C PRO A 19 -5.95 -1.28 12.97
N PHE A 20 -6.02 -0.09 12.40
CA PHE A 20 -5.03 0.35 11.44
C PHE A 20 -3.66 0.50 12.12
N THR A 21 -2.69 -0.30 11.68
CA THR A 21 -1.28 -0.16 12.08
C THR A 21 -0.50 0.47 10.95
N LYS A 22 0.18 1.58 11.27
CA LYS A 22 1.04 2.33 10.34
C LYS A 22 2.09 1.42 9.71
N MET A 23 2.38 1.64 8.43
CA MET A 23 3.38 0.84 7.72
C MET A 23 4.76 0.91 8.40
N GLU A 24 5.16 2.06 8.93
CA GLU A 24 6.42 2.22 9.68
C GLU A 24 6.56 1.25 10.86
N GLU A 25 5.46 0.92 11.53
CA GLU A 25 5.47 0.08 12.74
C GLU A 25 5.60 -1.42 12.42
N ARG A 26 5.20 -1.83 11.21
CA ARG A 26 5.13 -3.24 10.80
C ARG A 26 5.92 -3.58 9.54
N ILE A 27 6.67 -2.63 8.99
CA ILE A 27 7.54 -2.86 7.85
C ILE A 27 8.69 -3.79 8.26
N LYS A 28 9.11 -4.64 7.32
CA LYS A 28 10.26 -5.52 7.53
C LYS A 28 11.52 -4.70 7.82
N GLU A 29 12.36 -5.19 8.72
CA GLU A 29 13.60 -4.53 9.13
C GLU A 29 14.50 -4.17 7.93
N GLU A 30 14.60 -5.10 6.97
CA GLU A 30 15.38 -4.94 5.72
C GLU A 30 14.93 -3.77 4.83
N LEU A 31 13.72 -3.23 5.03
CA LEU A 31 13.18 -2.10 4.27
C LEU A 31 13.07 -0.82 5.11
N LYS A 32 13.31 -0.85 6.42
CA LYS A 32 13.13 0.32 7.29
C LYS A 32 13.98 1.49 6.85
N GLU A 33 15.26 1.26 6.57
CA GLU A 33 16.18 2.33 6.17
C GLU A 33 15.74 3.02 4.87
N ASP A 34 15.43 2.23 3.83
CA ASP A 34 14.92 2.74 2.55
C ASP A 34 13.58 3.46 2.76
N PHE A 35 12.71 2.97 3.64
CA PHE A 35 11.43 3.59 3.92
C PHE A 35 11.56 4.94 4.65
N MET A 36 12.52 5.07 5.56
CA MET A 36 12.83 6.36 6.21
C MET A 36 13.46 7.34 5.22
N LYS A 37 14.35 6.88 4.33
CA LYS A 37 14.86 7.72 3.22
C LYS A 37 13.75 8.21 2.31
N LEU A 38 12.74 7.37 2.06
CA LEU A 38 11.57 7.77 1.28
C LEU A 38 10.81 8.89 1.99
N LYS A 39 10.62 8.80 3.31
CA LYS A 39 9.97 9.83 4.13
C LYS A 39 10.66 11.18 4.01
N GLU A 40 11.99 11.20 4.14
CA GLU A 40 12.78 12.41 3.96
C GLU A 40 12.64 12.98 2.55
N ARG A 41 12.64 12.10 1.54
CA ARG A 41 12.61 12.49 0.13
C ARG A 41 11.27 13.05 -0.33
N VAL A 42 10.17 12.43 0.08
CA VAL A 42 8.82 12.86 -0.34
C VAL A 42 8.21 13.88 0.63
N GLY A 43 8.76 14.01 1.84
CA GLY A 43 8.24 14.88 2.89
C GLY A 43 7.14 14.21 3.72
N GLU A 44 7.12 14.53 5.01
CA GLU A 44 6.29 13.87 6.03
C GLU A 44 4.79 13.85 5.69
N LYS A 45 4.23 14.96 5.22
CA LYS A 45 2.80 15.06 4.85
C LYS A 45 2.40 14.04 3.78
N TYR A 46 3.22 13.89 2.75
CA TYR A 46 2.94 12.95 1.65
C TYR A 46 3.24 11.52 2.08
N PHE A 47 4.29 11.35 2.88
CA PHE A 47 4.65 10.06 3.47
C PHE A 47 3.51 9.47 4.31
N GLU A 48 3.01 10.21 5.30
CA GLU A 48 1.92 9.76 6.16
C GLU A 48 0.67 9.40 5.36
N LYS A 49 0.34 10.21 4.36
CA LYS A 49 -0.88 10.03 3.57
C LYS A 49 -0.82 8.82 2.63
N TYR A 50 0.29 8.61 1.92
CA TYR A 50 0.34 7.65 0.82
C TYR A 50 1.18 6.41 1.10
N PHE A 51 2.16 6.51 2.00
CA PHE A 51 3.11 5.43 2.27
C PHE A 51 2.86 4.77 3.61
N ASN A 52 2.59 5.57 4.65
CA ASN A 52 2.28 5.02 5.97
C ASN A 52 0.91 4.33 6.01
N SER A 53 0.03 4.67 5.06
CA SER A 53 -1.29 4.06 4.83
C SER A 53 -1.28 2.81 3.95
N LEU A 54 -0.12 2.38 3.45
CA LEU A 54 -0.02 1.19 2.60
C LEU A 54 -0.45 -0.06 3.35
N ILE A 55 -1.08 -0.98 2.62
CA ILE A 55 -1.42 -2.30 3.14
C ILE A 55 -0.16 -3.16 3.18
N ARG A 56 0.67 -3.07 2.14
CA ARG A 56 1.89 -3.87 2.04
C ARG A 56 2.94 -3.19 1.16
N ILE A 57 4.19 -3.36 1.53
CA ILE A 57 5.35 -3.10 0.70
C ILE A 57 6.32 -4.28 0.86
N ASN A 58 6.75 -4.86 -0.26
CA ASN A 58 7.72 -5.96 -0.29
C ASN A 58 8.71 -5.72 -1.42
N LYS A 59 9.98 -6.02 -1.18
CA LYS A 59 11.05 -5.97 -2.17
C LYS A 59 11.59 -7.36 -2.40
N HIS A 60 11.82 -7.71 -3.66
CA HIS A 60 12.50 -8.92 -4.08
C HIS A 60 13.53 -8.52 -5.12
N GLU A 61 14.82 -8.59 -4.76
CA GLU A 61 15.93 -8.15 -5.61
C GLU A 61 15.74 -6.73 -6.17
N LYS A 62 15.43 -6.62 -7.47
CA LYS A 62 15.23 -5.38 -8.21
C LYS A 62 13.76 -5.07 -8.49
N ASP A 63 12.85 -5.78 -7.85
CA ASP A 63 11.41 -5.59 -7.97
C ASP A 63 10.79 -5.16 -6.64
N LEU A 64 9.85 -4.22 -6.70
CA LEU A 64 9.10 -3.73 -5.55
C LEU A 64 7.60 -3.93 -5.78
N LEU A 65 6.92 -4.55 -4.81
CA LEU A 65 5.47 -4.67 -4.77
C LEU A 65 4.91 -3.72 -3.72
N ILE A 66 3.98 -2.86 -4.13
CA ILE A 66 3.23 -1.95 -3.25
C ILE A 66 1.74 -2.26 -3.38
N ILE A 67 1.09 -2.49 -2.25
CA ILE A 67 -0.37 -2.66 -2.15
C ILE A 67 -0.95 -1.51 -1.36
N THR A 68 -1.89 -0.79 -1.97
CA THR A 68 -2.64 0.30 -1.35
C THR A 68 -4.13 -0.05 -1.24
N SER A 69 -4.83 0.60 -0.31
CA SER A 69 -6.27 0.46 -0.11
C SER A 69 -7.11 1.30 -1.07
N SER A 70 -6.50 2.25 -1.79
CA SER A 70 -7.21 3.23 -2.59
C SER A 70 -6.67 3.33 -4.01
N GLU A 71 -7.56 3.25 -5.00
CA GLU A 71 -7.23 3.42 -6.41
C GLU A 71 -6.73 4.83 -6.72
N SER A 72 -7.30 5.83 -6.04
CA SER A 72 -6.82 7.21 -6.12
C SER A 72 -5.39 7.33 -5.58
N TYR A 73 -5.06 6.63 -4.50
CA TYR A 73 -3.70 6.64 -3.95
C TYR A 73 -2.74 5.89 -4.87
N ARG A 74 -3.14 4.73 -5.43
CA ARG A 74 -2.37 4.01 -6.44
C ARG A 74 -1.98 4.93 -7.59
N SER A 75 -2.95 5.64 -8.15
CA SER A 75 -2.76 6.56 -9.28
C SER A 75 -1.79 7.70 -8.93
N ILE A 76 -1.93 8.28 -7.74
CA ILE A 76 -1.04 9.35 -7.27
C ILE A 76 0.37 8.84 -7.03
N ILE A 77 0.54 7.68 -6.38
CA ILE A 77 1.85 7.08 -6.14
C ILE A 77 2.56 6.78 -7.46
N MET A 78 1.84 6.22 -8.45
CA MET A 78 2.36 5.99 -9.79
C MET A 78 2.76 7.28 -10.52
N ARG A 79 1.98 8.35 -10.37
CA ARG A 79 2.22 9.60 -11.13
C ARG A 79 3.30 10.47 -10.51
N GLU A 80 3.27 10.64 -9.19
CA GLU A 80 4.08 11.65 -8.49
C GLU A 80 5.34 11.06 -7.85
N PHE A 81 5.28 9.81 -7.39
CA PHE A 81 6.33 9.26 -6.51
C PHE A 81 7.10 8.08 -7.11
N PHE A 82 6.71 7.60 -8.29
CA PHE A 82 7.29 6.40 -8.88
C PHE A 82 8.82 6.45 -9.02
N ASN A 83 9.37 7.57 -9.51
CA ASN A 83 10.82 7.73 -9.65
C ASN A 83 11.54 7.81 -8.29
N HIS A 84 10.95 8.52 -7.32
CA HIS A 84 11.50 8.58 -5.97
C HIS A 84 11.57 7.20 -5.32
N ILE A 85 10.53 6.37 -5.50
CA ILE A 85 10.49 5.00 -5.01
C ILE A 85 11.59 4.16 -5.70
N LYS A 86 11.71 4.24 -7.03
CA LYS A 86 12.76 3.49 -7.75
C LYS A 86 14.15 3.78 -7.23
N GLU A 87 14.46 5.07 -7.08
CA GLU A 87 15.77 5.51 -6.65
C GLU A 87 16.06 5.13 -5.19
N VAL A 88 15.10 5.36 -4.29
CA VAL A 88 15.28 5.09 -2.86
C VAL A 88 15.42 3.59 -2.58
N PHE A 89 14.57 2.76 -3.18
CA PHE A 89 14.63 1.30 -2.99
C PHE A 89 15.65 0.62 -3.91
N ASN A 90 16.30 1.36 -4.82
CA ASN A 90 17.24 0.84 -5.81
C ASN A 90 16.66 -0.34 -6.62
N VAL A 91 15.46 -0.15 -7.17
CA VAL A 91 14.68 -1.15 -7.93
C VAL A 91 14.45 -0.72 -9.37
N ASN A 92 14.37 -1.71 -10.27
CA ASN A 92 14.12 -1.50 -11.69
C ASN A 92 12.63 -1.52 -12.01
N ASN A 93 11.86 -2.37 -11.34
CA ASN A 93 10.44 -2.52 -11.56
C ASN A 93 9.66 -2.25 -10.26
N ILE A 94 8.50 -1.62 -10.42
CA ILE A 94 7.56 -1.41 -9.33
C ILE A 94 6.17 -1.84 -9.82
N ILE A 95 5.54 -2.73 -9.07
CA ILE A 95 4.16 -3.11 -9.25
C ILE A 95 3.35 -2.44 -8.14
N ILE A 96 2.41 -1.58 -8.53
CA ILE A 96 1.50 -0.90 -7.59
C ILE A 96 0.08 -1.36 -7.89
N ALA A 97 -0.52 -2.04 -6.91
CA ALA A 97 -1.87 -2.60 -7.02
C ALA A 97 -2.78 -2.09 -5.89
N LYS A 98 -4.07 -2.06 -6.17
CA LYS A 98 -5.13 -1.78 -5.19
C LYS A 98 -5.71 -3.11 -4.72
N GLN A 99 -5.90 -3.26 -3.40
CA GLN A 99 -6.68 -4.37 -2.81
C GLN A 99 -8.15 -3.97 -2.76
#